data_AF-A0A423XDW1-F1
#
_entry.id   AF-A0A423XDW1-F1
#
_cell.length_a   1.000
_cell.length_b   1.000
_cell.length_c   1.000
_cell.angle_alpha   90.00
_cell.angle_beta   90.00
_cell.angle_gamma   90.00
#
_symmetry.space_group_name_H-M   'P 1'
#
loop_
_entity.id
_entity.type
_entity.pdbx_description
1 polymer ?
#
loop_
_entity_poly.entity_id
_entity_poly.type
_entity_poly.pdbx_seq_one_letter_code
_entity_poly.pdbx_strand_id
1 'polypeptide(L)'
;MADENTTPAVNDVKVDESSIAHPDPDRRGSLEKQLLQRPGKAELIEKNILPASSAAPGLLAQQKELQKHMRADSLNEKIAHRPSPDDLIKKGVLSPEEDPRSPDEKYKEAIEGEYAKREGGA
;
A
#
# COMPACT_ATOMS: atom_id res chain seq x y z
N MET A 1 46.05 28.37 6.21
CA MET A 1 44.59 28.53 6.36
C MET A 1 44.08 29.30 5.16
N ALA A 2 43.55 28.60 4.17
CA ALA A 2 42.62 29.13 3.17
C ALA A 2 42.06 27.91 2.43
N ASP A 3 40.84 27.52 2.77
CA ASP A 3 40.13 26.40 2.19
C ASP A 3 39.63 26.72 0.76
N GLU A 4 39.85 25.78 -0.15
CA GLU A 4 39.36 25.75 -1.52
C GLU A 4 37.84 25.52 -1.53
N ASN A 5 37.04 26.54 -1.87
CA ASN A 5 35.60 26.37 -2.11
C ASN A 5 35.34 26.26 -3.62
N THR A 6 35.26 25.02 -4.11
CA THR A 6 34.79 24.70 -5.47
C THR A 6 33.29 24.97 -5.56
N THR A 7 32.91 26.11 -6.15
CA THR A 7 31.55 26.31 -6.66
C THR A 7 31.33 25.44 -7.90
N PRO A 8 30.35 24.53 -7.92
CA PRO A 8 30.05 23.76 -9.13
C PRO A 8 29.50 24.71 -10.19
N ALA A 9 30.14 24.68 -11.37
CA ALA A 9 29.70 25.41 -12.55
C ALA A 9 28.23 25.07 -12.83
N VAL A 10 27.38 26.09 -12.77
CA VAL A 10 25.98 26.02 -13.18
C VAL A 10 26.00 25.80 -14.68
N ASN A 11 25.85 24.54 -15.10
CA ASN A 11 25.73 24.16 -16.50
C ASN A 11 24.67 25.04 -17.16
N ASP A 12 25.04 25.68 -18.27
CA ASP A 12 24.18 26.44 -19.16
C ASP A 12 22.96 25.61 -19.61
N VAL A 13 21.90 25.60 -18.82
CA VAL A 13 20.58 25.17 -19.30
C VAL A 13 20.06 26.29 -20.18
N LYS A 14 20.39 26.21 -21.48
CA LYS A 14 19.80 27.10 -22.50
C LYS A 14 18.28 27.02 -22.38
N VAL A 15 17.67 28.12 -21.95
CA VAL A 15 16.21 28.26 -21.90
C VAL A 15 15.70 28.22 -23.34
N ASP A 16 14.79 27.29 -23.62
CA ASP A 16 14.13 27.18 -24.91
C ASP A 16 13.10 28.31 -25.04
N GLU A 17 13.39 29.27 -25.94
CA GLU A 17 12.52 30.41 -26.24
C GLU A 17 11.62 30.18 -27.46
N SER A 18 11.47 28.93 -27.92
CA SER A 18 10.55 28.62 -29.01
C SER A 18 9.11 29.05 -28.67
N SER A 19 8.48 29.75 -29.61
CA SER A 19 7.12 30.28 -29.40
C SER A 19 6.10 29.14 -29.29
N ILE A 20 5.34 29.13 -28.20
CA ILE A 20 4.28 28.13 -27.90
C ILE A 20 3.19 28.12 -29.01
N ALA A 21 3.13 29.15 -29.85
CA ALA A 21 2.13 29.33 -30.90
C ALA A 21 2.34 28.45 -32.15
N HIS A 22 3.51 27.82 -32.33
CA HIS A 22 3.76 26.92 -33.45
C HIS A 22 3.61 25.46 -33.01
N PRO A 23 2.45 24.81 -33.25
CA PRO A 23 2.30 23.41 -32.93
C PRO A 23 3.18 22.58 -33.87
N ASP A 24 4.20 21.93 -33.30
CA ASP A 24 5.02 20.96 -34.02
C ASP A 24 4.12 19.92 -34.72
N PRO A 25 4.28 19.71 -36.04
CA PRO A 25 3.48 18.72 -36.76
C PRO A 25 3.70 17.30 -36.21
N ASP A 26 4.92 17.00 -35.73
CA ASP A 26 5.27 15.74 -35.10
C ASP A 26 4.51 15.52 -33.78
N ARG A 27 4.19 16.60 -33.06
CA ARG A 27 3.37 16.56 -31.85
C ARG A 27 1.95 16.08 -32.15
N ARG A 28 1.38 16.47 -33.30
CA ARG A 28 0.04 16.02 -33.71
C ARG A 28 0.02 14.51 -33.94
N GLY A 29 1.00 13.99 -34.68
CA GLY A 29 1.11 12.55 -34.93
C GLY A 29 1.38 11.73 -33.67
N SER A 30 2.20 12.25 -32.75
CA SER A 30 2.45 11.60 -31.45
C SER A 30 1.19 11.57 -30.58
N LEU A 31 0.44 12.68 -30.51
CA LEU A 31 -0.80 12.76 -29.74
C LEU A 31 -1.87 11.80 -30.28
N GLU A 32 -2.04 11.72 -31.59
CA GLU A 32 -3.00 10.81 -32.21
C GLU A 32 -2.72 9.35 -31.84
N LYS A 33 -1.44 8.93 -31.91
CA LYS A 33 -1.01 7.59 -31.46
C LYS A 33 -1.33 7.33 -29.99
N GLN A 34 -1.11 8.31 -29.11
CA GLN A 34 -1.40 8.18 -27.68
C GLN A 34 -2.90 8.11 -27.38
N LEU A 35 -3.73 8.85 -28.13
CA LEU A 35 -5.19 8.81 -27.97
C LEU A 35 -5.77 7.47 -28.43
N LEU A 36 -5.22 6.86 -29.48
CA LEU A 36 -5.60 5.53 -29.95
C LEU A 36 -5.30 4.43 -28.92
N GLN A 37 -4.20 4.56 -28.17
CA GLN A 37 -3.79 3.60 -27.14
C GLN A 37 -4.35 3.91 -25.75
N ARG A 38 -5.25 4.91 -25.63
CA ARG A 38 -5.78 5.35 -24.34
C ARG A 38 -6.62 4.25 -23.68
N PRO A 39 -6.32 3.86 -22.42
CA PRO A 39 -7.15 2.96 -21.64
C PRO A 39 -8.58 3.49 -21.40
N GLY A 40 -9.54 2.57 -21.34
CA GLY A 40 -10.93 2.89 -21.04
C GLY A 40 -11.15 3.36 -19.61
N LYS A 41 -12.26 4.07 -19.34
CA LYS A 41 -12.60 4.53 -17.98
C LYS A 41 -12.70 3.38 -16.96
N ALA A 42 -13.33 2.27 -17.35
CA ALA A 42 -13.52 1.12 -16.47
C ALA A 42 -12.17 0.52 -16.03
N GLU A 43 -11.24 0.35 -16.97
CA GLU A 43 -9.89 -0.16 -16.69
C GLU A 43 -9.12 0.75 -15.73
N LEU A 44 -9.23 2.07 -15.91
CA LEU A 44 -8.60 3.04 -14.99
C LEU A 44 -9.18 2.98 -13.59
N ILE A 45 -10.48 2.68 -13.46
CA ILE A 45 -11.13 2.49 -12.15
C ILE A 45 -10.64 1.19 -11.50
N GLU A 46 -10.60 0.10 -12.24
CA GLU A 46 -10.10 -1.20 -11.77
C GLU A 46 -8.64 -1.11 -11.30
N LYS A 47 -7.81 -0.40 -12.05
CA LYS A 47 -6.41 -0.12 -11.68
C LYS A 47 -6.27 0.92 -10.55
N ASN A 48 -7.37 1.37 -9.95
CA ASN A 48 -7.41 2.38 -8.88
C ASN A 48 -6.73 3.72 -9.25
N ILE A 49 -6.69 4.05 -10.54
CA ILE A 49 -6.19 5.34 -11.03
C ILE A 49 -7.31 6.39 -10.98
N LEU A 50 -8.50 6.02 -11.46
CA LEU A 50 -9.70 6.86 -11.35
C LEU A 50 -10.60 6.38 -10.19
N PRO A 51 -11.19 7.29 -9.41
CA PRO A 51 -12.14 6.90 -8.38
C PRO A 51 -13.45 6.39 -9.01
N ALA A 52 -13.98 5.30 -8.46
CA ALA A 52 -15.28 4.72 -8.81
C ALA A 52 -16.45 5.55 -8.24
N SER A 53 -16.50 6.85 -8.53
CA SER A 53 -17.54 7.75 -8.02
C SER A 53 -18.21 8.54 -9.13
N SER A 54 -19.50 8.81 -8.93
CA SER A 54 -20.28 9.73 -9.74
C SER A 54 -20.30 11.16 -9.17
N ALA A 55 -19.62 11.42 -8.06
CA ALA A 55 -19.56 12.73 -7.45
C ALA A 55 -18.77 13.73 -8.30
N ALA A 56 -19.09 15.01 -8.16
CA ALA A 56 -18.37 16.09 -8.84
C ALA A 56 -16.88 16.08 -8.44
N PRO A 57 -15.95 16.46 -9.36
CA PRO A 57 -14.51 16.40 -9.11
C PRO A 57 -14.06 17.12 -7.84
N GLY A 58 -14.67 18.27 -7.51
CA GLY A 58 -14.35 19.04 -6.31
C GLY A 58 -14.75 18.37 -4.99
N LEU A 59 -15.65 17.38 -5.01
CA LEU A 59 -16.13 16.68 -3.82
C LEU A 59 -15.48 15.30 -3.61
N LEU A 60 -14.70 14.80 -4.57
CA LEU A 60 -14.09 13.47 -4.51
C LEU A 60 -13.18 13.30 -3.28
N ALA A 61 -12.42 14.35 -2.94
CA ALA A 61 -11.55 14.34 -1.76
C ALA A 61 -12.36 14.16 -0.46
N GLN A 62 -13.42 14.96 -0.29
CA GLN A 62 -14.29 14.90 0.89
C GLN A 62 -15.05 13.57 0.98
N GLN A 63 -15.53 13.05 -0.15
CA GLN A 63 -16.15 11.73 -0.20
C GLN A 63 -15.18 10.63 0.25
N LYS A 64 -13.93 10.67 -0.21
CA LYS A 64 -12.89 9.69 0.18
C LYS A 64 -12.57 9.79 1.67
N GLU A 65 -12.45 11.00 2.19
CA GLU A 65 -12.23 11.28 3.61
C GLU A 65 -13.36 10.67 4.46
N LEU A 66 -14.62 10.96 4.11
CA LEU A 66 -15.79 10.40 4.78
C LEU A 66 -15.81 8.86 4.75
N GLN A 67 -15.60 8.26 3.57
CA GLN A 67 -15.55 6.81 3.43
C GLN A 67 -14.43 6.17 4.28
N LYS A 68 -13.30 6.87 4.46
CA LYS A 68 -12.21 6.41 5.31
C LYS A 68 -12.65 6.42 6.78
N HIS A 69 -13.23 7.52 7.27
CA HIS A 69 -13.72 7.62 8.65
C HIS A 69 -14.81 6.60 8.95
N MET A 70 -15.81 6.47 8.07
CA MET A 70 -16.86 5.44 8.23
C MET A 70 -16.29 4.02 8.32
N ARG A 71 -15.26 3.70 7.51
CA ARG A 71 -14.61 2.40 7.56
C ARG A 71 -13.79 2.23 8.85
N ALA A 72 -13.11 3.28 9.30
CA ALA A 72 -12.35 3.27 10.55
C ALA A 72 -13.29 3.03 11.75
N ASP A 73 -14.41 3.74 11.82
CA ASP A 73 -15.39 3.59 12.89
C ASP A 73 -15.98 2.17 12.91
N SER A 74 -16.40 1.65 11.74
CA SER A 74 -16.91 0.28 11.62
C SER A 74 -15.87 -0.77 12.01
N LEU A 75 -14.60 -0.53 11.67
CA LEU A 75 -13.51 -1.43 12.04
C LEU A 75 -13.27 -1.38 13.56
N ASN A 76 -13.24 -0.19 14.15
CA ASN A 76 -13.04 0.00 15.59
C ASN A 76 -14.12 -0.71 16.41
N GLU A 77 -15.39 -0.59 15.99
CA GLU A 77 -16.51 -1.29 16.63
C GLU A 77 -16.33 -2.81 16.59
N LYS A 78 -15.92 -3.37 15.44
CA LYS A 78 -15.68 -4.81 15.27
C LYS A 78 -14.47 -5.31 16.04
N ILE A 79 -13.41 -4.51 16.15
CA ILE A 79 -12.23 -4.83 16.95
C ILE A 79 -12.60 -4.83 18.44
N ALA A 80 -13.38 -3.86 18.91
CA ALA A 80 -13.81 -3.79 20.31
C ALA A 80 -14.59 -5.06 20.75
N HIS A 81 -15.36 -5.64 19.84
CA HIS A 81 -16.13 -6.87 20.08
C HIS A 81 -15.48 -8.13 19.47
N ARG A 82 -14.16 -8.09 19.24
CA ARG A 82 -13.45 -9.23 18.63
C ARG A 82 -13.52 -10.45 19.57
N PRO A 83 -14.07 -11.60 19.13
CA PRO A 83 -14.15 -12.79 19.96
C PRO A 83 -12.75 -13.32 20.31
N SER A 84 -12.62 -13.89 21.50
CA SER A 84 -11.38 -14.55 21.91
C SER A 84 -11.14 -15.84 21.09
N PRO A 85 -9.89 -16.31 20.95
CA PRO A 85 -9.63 -17.58 20.29
C PRO A 85 -10.37 -18.75 20.97
N ASP A 86 -10.50 -18.74 22.31
CA ASP A 86 -11.28 -19.75 23.05
C ASP A 86 -12.74 -19.80 22.62
N ASP A 87 -13.36 -18.63 22.41
CA ASP A 87 -14.75 -18.55 21.95
C ASP A 87 -14.90 -19.06 20.52
N LEU A 88 -13.87 -18.88 19.68
CA LEU A 88 -13.86 -19.40 18.31
C LEU A 88 -13.69 -20.93 18.28
N ILE A 89 -12.86 -21.49 19.17
CA ILE A 89 -12.69 -22.95 19.32
C ILE A 89 -14.00 -23.59 19.79
N LYS A 90 -14.65 -23.01 20.82
CA LYS A 90 -15.95 -23.50 21.31
C LYS A 90 -17.04 -23.47 20.23
N LYS A 91 -16.97 -22.51 19.31
CA LYS A 91 -17.90 -22.38 18.18
C LYS A 91 -17.52 -23.25 16.98
N GLY A 92 -16.39 -23.97 17.03
CA GLY A 92 -15.89 -24.80 15.94
C GLY A 92 -15.37 -24.03 14.73
N VAL A 93 -15.07 -22.73 14.89
CA VAL A 93 -14.51 -21.88 13.81
C VAL A 93 -13.00 -22.01 13.74
N LEU A 94 -12.34 -22.24 14.88
CA LEU A 94 -10.89 -22.42 15.00
C LEU A 94 -10.60 -23.79 15.60
N SER A 95 -9.60 -24.50 15.09
CA SER A 95 -9.15 -25.77 15.67
C SER A 95 -8.28 -25.50 16.91
N PRO A 96 -8.29 -26.37 17.95
CA PRO A 96 -7.43 -26.21 19.13
C PRO A 96 -5.93 -26.08 18.80
N GLU A 97 -5.49 -26.78 17.75
CA GLU A 97 -4.10 -26.78 17.29
C GLU A 97 -3.71 -25.47 16.58
N GLU A 98 -4.70 -24.71 16.09
CA GLU A 98 -4.53 -23.46 15.34
C GLU A 98 -4.67 -22.22 16.24
N ASP A 99 -4.67 -22.37 17.57
CA ASP A 99 -4.73 -21.22 18.49
C ASP A 99 -3.48 -20.35 18.32
N PRO A 100 -3.62 -19.07 17.87
CA PRO A 100 -2.47 -18.18 17.68
C PRO A 100 -1.74 -17.81 18.98
N ARG A 101 -2.27 -18.18 20.15
CA ARG A 101 -1.61 -18.03 21.45
C ARG A 101 -0.77 -19.25 21.83
N SER A 102 -0.96 -20.39 21.16
CA SER A 102 -0.17 -21.61 21.40
C SER A 102 1.26 -21.39 20.92
N PRO A 103 2.30 -21.80 21.69
CA PRO A 103 3.67 -21.82 21.19
C PRO A 103 3.76 -22.75 19.97
N ASP A 104 4.37 -22.29 18.87
CA ASP A 104 4.63 -23.15 17.71
C ASP A 104 5.33 -24.43 18.16
N GLU A 105 4.99 -25.56 17.53
CA GLU A 105 5.55 -26.89 17.83
C GLU A 105 7.09 -26.88 17.86
N LYS A 106 7.70 -26.05 17.00
CA LYS A 106 9.14 -25.78 16.97
C LYS A 106 9.72 -25.33 18.31
N TYR A 107 8.99 -24.51 19.08
CA TYR A 107 9.44 -24.06 20.39
C TYR A 107 9.21 -25.11 21.47
N LYS A 108 8.16 -25.94 21.34
CA LYS A 108 7.89 -27.05 22.26
C LYS A 108 9.01 -28.09 22.19
N GLU A 109 9.37 -28.53 20.99
CA GLU A 109 10.48 -29.48 20.77
C GLU A 109 11.83 -28.95 21.27
N ALA A 110 12.10 -27.65 21.07
CA ALA A 110 13.32 -27.01 21.55
C ALA A 110 13.39 -26.95 23.08
N ILE A 111 12.28 -26.65 23.75
CA ILE A 111 12.18 -26.66 25.22
C ILE A 111 12.39 -28.09 25.74
N GLU A 112 11.69 -29.06 25.17
CA GLU A 112 11.79 -30.47 25.56
C GLU A 112 13.20 -31.03 25.35
N GLY A 113 13.86 -30.71 24.24
CA GLY A 113 15.24 -31.11 23.97
C GLY A 113 16.25 -30.52 24.96
N GLU A 114 16.06 -29.27 25.40
CA GLU A 114 16.88 -28.68 26.46
C GLU A 114 16.66 -29.34 27.83
N TYR A 115 15.41 -29.68 28.17
CA TYR A 115 15.11 -30.44 29.39
C TYR A 115 15.73 -31.85 29.34
N ALA A 116 15.62 -32.55 28.21
CA ALA A 116 16.19 -33.88 28.02
C ALA A 116 17.73 -33.88 28.14
N LYS A 117 18.42 -32.87 27.60
CA LYS A 117 19.88 -32.71 27.77
C LYS A 117 20.29 -32.45 29.23
N ARG A 118 19.44 -31.78 30.01
CA ARG A 118 19.72 -31.44 31.41
C ARG A 118 19.48 -32.62 32.36
N GLU A 119 18.50 -33.47 32.07
CA GLU A 119 18.11 -34.59 32.95
C GLU A 119 18.60 -35.97 32.49
N GLY A 120 19.09 -36.10 31.25
CA GLY A 120 19.57 -37.36 30.66
C GLY A 120 21.07 -37.62 30.74
N GLY A 121 21.81 -36.92 31.60
CA GLY A 121 23.24 -37.14 31.81
C GLY A 121 23.52 -38.17 32.90
N ALA A 122 23.42 -39.47 32.57
CA ALA A 122 23.98 -40.58 33.32
C ALA A 122 24.64 -41.58 32.37
#